data_AF-A0A914YV04-F1
#
_entry.id   AF-A0A914YV04-F1
#
_cell.length_a   1.000
_cell.length_b   1.000
_cell.length_c   1.000
_cell.angle_alpha   90.00
_cell.angle_beta   90.00
_cell.angle_gamma   90.00
#
_symmetry.space_group_name_H-M   'P 1'
#
loop_
_entity.id
_entity.type
_entity.pdbx_description
1 polymer ?
#
loop_
_entity_poly.entity_id
_entity_poly.type
_entity_poly.pdbx_seq_one_letter_code
_entity_poly.pdbx_strand_id
1 'polypeptide(L)'
;MTGQDLDGYLGRAFVGDGVATMLSGSVGGTGVTTYAENIGVMAATRIYSTLVFAFAAVIAIFLGFSPKFGAVIQSIPGPVLGGMSIVVFGLIAIAGARIWVVNQVDFSDNRNLLVAAVTLILGAGNFSLQFGVIRLDGIGCATFGAILLHALLRGRRQNMV
;
A
#
# COMPACT_ATOMS: atom_id res chain seq x y z
N MET A 1 9.34 14.97 5.00
CA MET A 1 9.58 15.24 3.56
C MET A 1 9.32 16.70 3.23
N THR A 2 8.20 17.28 3.68
CA THR A 2 7.89 18.73 3.49
C THR A 2 8.18 19.59 4.73
N GLY A 3 8.45 18.99 5.90
CA GLY A 3 8.68 19.72 7.15
C GLY A 3 7.41 20.31 7.77
N GLN A 4 6.24 20.06 7.16
CA GLN A 4 4.94 20.50 7.64
C GLN A 4 4.20 19.31 8.26
N ASP A 5 3.52 19.57 9.37
CA ASP A 5 2.58 18.63 9.96
C ASP A 5 1.29 18.63 9.13
N LEU A 6 0.98 17.46 8.55
CA LEU A 6 -0.17 17.24 7.68
C LEU A 6 -1.14 16.23 8.29
N ASP A 7 -0.95 15.82 9.55
CA ASP A 7 -1.75 14.77 10.18
C ASP A 7 -3.24 15.16 10.26
N GLY A 8 -3.54 16.45 10.42
CA GLY A 8 -4.90 16.99 10.37
C GLY A 8 -5.63 16.77 9.03
N TYR A 9 -4.91 16.49 7.95
CA TYR A 9 -5.47 16.21 6.63
C TYR A 9 -5.63 14.71 6.34
N LEU A 10 -5.13 13.83 7.21
CA LEU A 10 -5.16 12.38 6.99
C LEU A 10 -6.59 11.84 6.80
N GLY A 11 -7.54 12.35 7.59
CA GLY A 11 -8.96 11.99 7.45
C GLY A 11 -9.52 12.37 6.07
N ARG A 12 -9.13 13.53 5.53
CA ARG A 12 -9.55 13.95 4.18
C ARG A 12 -8.92 13.08 3.10
N ALA A 13 -7.67 12.64 3.31
CA ALA A 13 -6.99 11.73 2.39
C ALA A 13 -7.71 10.37 2.34
N PHE A 14 -8.09 9.78 3.48
CA PHE A 14 -8.84 8.52 3.52
C PHE A 14 -10.22 8.64 2.87
N VAL A 15 -10.95 9.73 3.13
CA VAL A 15 -12.24 9.98 2.46
C VAL A 15 -12.04 10.13 0.96
N GLY A 16 -11.02 10.84 0.52
CA GLY A 16 -10.67 10.97 -0.90
C GLY A 16 -10.39 9.62 -1.57
N ASP A 17 -9.61 8.76 -0.92
CA ASP A 17 -9.27 7.40 -1.40
C ASP A 17 -10.52 6.51 -1.49
N GLY A 18 -11.39 6.58 -0.48
CA GLY A 18 -12.67 5.87 -0.45
C GLY A 18 -13.62 6.34 -1.54
N VAL A 19 -13.76 7.66 -1.75
CA VAL A 19 -14.60 8.22 -2.82
C VAL A 19 -14.05 7.83 -4.20
N ALA A 20 -12.74 7.93 -4.42
CA ALA A 20 -12.12 7.51 -5.66
C ALA A 20 -12.35 6.01 -5.93
N THR A 21 -12.24 5.17 -4.90
CA THR A 21 -12.52 3.73 -5.00
C THR A 21 -13.99 3.45 -5.28
N MET A 22 -14.93 4.15 -4.63
CA MET A 22 -16.37 4.01 -4.91
C MET A 22 -16.70 4.39 -6.35
N LEU A 23 -16.14 5.51 -6.84
CA LEU A 23 -16.33 5.95 -8.22
C LEU A 23 -15.74 4.95 -9.21
N SER A 24 -14.50 4.49 -8.99
CA SER A 24 -13.85 3.46 -9.81
C SER A 24 -14.69 2.19 -9.87
N GLY A 25 -15.11 1.65 -8.72
CA GLY A 25 -15.95 0.46 -8.64
C GLY A 25 -17.30 0.63 -9.32
N SER A 26 -17.92 1.82 -9.23
CA SER A 26 -19.22 2.10 -9.87
C SER A 26 -19.19 2.05 -11.39
N VAL A 27 -18.02 2.30 -12.00
CA VAL A 27 -17.81 2.21 -13.45
C VAL A 27 -17.13 0.90 -13.88
N GLY A 28 -17.02 -0.08 -12.97
CA GLY A 28 -16.41 -1.39 -13.24
C GLY A 28 -14.87 -1.42 -13.13
N GLY A 29 -14.27 -0.39 -12.56
CA GLY A 29 -12.84 -0.33 -12.26
C GLY A 29 -12.45 -1.09 -10.98
N THR A 30 -11.15 -1.10 -10.68
CA THR A 30 -10.60 -1.76 -9.48
C THR A 30 -10.51 -0.78 -8.30
N GLY A 31 -10.27 -1.31 -7.10
CA GLY A 31 -9.88 -0.48 -5.96
C GLY A 31 -8.61 0.32 -6.28
N VAL A 32 -8.59 1.59 -5.89
CA VAL A 32 -7.46 2.51 -6.13
C VAL A 32 -6.84 2.90 -4.80
N THR A 33 -5.55 3.24 -4.83
CA THR A 33 -4.85 3.75 -3.65
C THR A 33 -3.66 4.63 -4.04
N THR A 34 -3.03 5.26 -3.06
CA THR A 34 -1.85 6.09 -3.27
C THR A 34 -0.63 5.23 -3.59
N TYR A 35 0.02 5.51 -4.73
CA TYR A 35 1.22 4.77 -5.16
C TYR A 35 2.49 5.22 -4.43
N ALA A 36 3.20 4.25 -3.85
CA ALA A 36 4.47 4.47 -3.15
C ALA A 36 5.58 5.03 -4.07
N GLU A 37 5.55 4.67 -5.35
CA GLU A 37 6.52 5.12 -6.36
C GLU A 37 6.45 6.63 -6.58
N ASN A 38 5.24 7.20 -6.56
CA ASN A 38 5.05 8.65 -6.69
C ASN A 38 5.67 9.43 -5.52
N ILE A 39 5.67 8.84 -4.32
CA ILE A 39 6.32 9.42 -3.15
C ILE A 39 7.84 9.46 -3.36
N GLY A 40 8.42 8.42 -3.97
CA GLY A 40 9.84 8.38 -4.34
C GLY A 40 10.22 9.49 -5.34
N VAL A 41 9.40 9.69 -6.37
CA VAL A 41 9.62 10.77 -7.38
C VAL A 41 9.55 12.14 -6.73
N MET A 42 8.58 12.39 -5.84
CA MET A 42 8.49 13.66 -5.11
C MET A 42 9.70 13.88 -4.19
N ALA A 43 10.22 12.83 -3.55
CA ALA A 43 11.42 12.92 -2.72
C ALA A 43 12.67 13.27 -3.54
N ALA A 44 12.80 12.72 -4.76
CA ALA A 44 13.94 12.99 -5.64
C ALA A 44 13.86 14.37 -6.32
N THR A 45 12.69 14.74 -6.83
CA THR A 45 12.48 15.99 -7.58
C THR A 45 12.26 17.21 -6.68
N ARG A 46 11.88 17.00 -5.41
CA ARG A 46 11.43 18.04 -4.46
C ARG A 46 10.27 18.89 -4.98
N ILE A 47 9.47 18.36 -5.91
CA ILE A 47 8.26 19.01 -6.41
C ILE A 47 7.06 18.38 -5.68
N TYR A 48 6.47 19.13 -4.75
CA TYR A 48 5.33 18.68 -3.93
C TYR A 48 4.00 19.37 -4.33
N SER A 49 3.92 19.91 -5.55
CA SER A 49 2.74 20.65 -6.01
C SER A 49 1.59 19.70 -6.36
N THR A 50 0.41 19.93 -5.78
CA THR A 50 -0.82 19.17 -6.08
C THR A 50 -1.30 19.37 -7.52
N LEU A 51 -0.97 20.50 -8.16
CA LEU A 51 -1.34 20.77 -9.55
C LEU A 51 -0.70 19.78 -10.52
N VAL A 52 0.51 19.27 -10.22
CA VAL A 52 1.19 18.28 -11.06
C VAL A 52 0.34 17.00 -11.17
N PHE A 53 -0.29 16.59 -10.07
CA PHE A 53 -1.19 15.44 -10.07
C PHE A 53 -2.49 15.69 -10.84
N ALA A 54 -3.02 16.91 -10.84
CA ALA A 54 -4.17 17.27 -11.65
C ALA A 54 -3.85 17.17 -13.16
N PHE A 55 -2.70 17.71 -13.59
CA PHE A 55 -2.25 17.56 -14.98
C PHE A 55 -1.99 16.10 -15.36
N ALA A 56 -1.34 15.33 -14.48
CA ALA A 56 -1.11 13.91 -14.69
C ALA A 56 -2.43 13.13 -14.83
N ALA A 57 -3.44 13.43 -14.02
CA ALA A 57 -4.76 12.82 -14.11
C ALA A 57 -5.45 13.14 -15.44
N VAL A 58 -5.42 14.40 -15.89
CA VAL A 58 -5.99 14.80 -17.18
C VAL A 58 -5.31 14.07 -18.34
N ILE A 59 -3.97 14.00 -18.33
CA ILE A 59 -3.20 13.24 -19.34
C ILE A 59 -3.58 11.76 -19.31
N ALA A 60 -3.68 11.16 -18.12
CA ALA A 60 -4.05 9.76 -17.96
C ALA A 60 -5.46 9.48 -18.50
N ILE A 61 -6.42 10.38 -18.29
CA ILE A 61 -7.77 10.28 -18.86
C ILE A 61 -7.71 10.28 -20.38
N PHE A 62 -7.01 11.25 -21.00
CA PHE A 62 -6.88 11.32 -22.45
C PHE A 62 -6.19 10.09 -23.05
N LEU A 63 -5.12 9.61 -22.41
CA LEU A 63 -4.43 8.39 -22.82
C LEU A 63 -5.30 7.14 -22.64
N GLY A 64 -6.09 7.08 -21.57
CA GLY A 64 -7.01 5.98 -21.30
C GLY A 64 -8.10 5.82 -22.36
N PHE A 65 -8.57 6.93 -22.95
CA PHE A 65 -9.51 6.91 -24.08
C PHE A 65 -8.83 6.68 -25.44
N SER A 66 -7.50 6.57 -25.52
CA SER A 66 -6.77 6.39 -26.77
C SER A 66 -6.55 4.91 -27.10
N PRO A 67 -7.21 4.35 -28.13
CA PRO A 67 -7.03 2.94 -28.50
C PRO A 67 -5.60 2.64 -28.97
N LYS A 68 -4.94 3.63 -29.60
CA LYS A 68 -3.54 3.51 -30.04
C LYS A 68 -2.59 3.34 -28.87
N PHE A 69 -2.81 4.09 -27.78
CA PHE A 69 -2.00 3.96 -26.58
C PHE A 69 -2.20 2.58 -25.92
N GLY A 70 -3.45 2.10 -25.86
CA GLY A 70 -3.75 0.75 -25.40
C GLY A 70 -3.03 -0.33 -26.21
N ALA A 71 -2.98 -0.20 -27.54
CA ALA A 71 -2.24 -1.13 -28.40
C ALA A 71 -0.73 -1.13 -28.13
N VAL A 72 -0.14 0.03 -27.83
CA VAL A 72 1.28 0.12 -27.44
C VAL A 72 1.53 -0.61 -26.12
N ILE A 73 0.68 -0.43 -25.11
CA ILE A 73 0.81 -1.15 -23.84
C ILE A 73 0.73 -2.67 -24.06
N GLN A 74 -0.20 -3.13 -24.90
CA GLN A 74 -0.35 -4.55 -25.22
C GLN A 74 0.83 -5.11 -26.04
N SER A 75 1.60 -4.26 -26.71
CA SER A 75 2.81 -4.67 -27.43
C SER A 75 4.03 -4.89 -26.50
N ILE A 76 3.95 -4.51 -25.22
CA ILE A 76 5.05 -4.67 -24.27
C ILE A 76 5.26 -6.18 -24.00
N PRO A 77 6.50 -6.69 -24.17
CA PRO A 77 6.78 -8.10 -23.91
C PRO A 77 6.52 -8.50 -22.46
N GLY A 78 5.96 -9.70 -22.26
CA GLY A 78 5.71 -10.27 -20.92
C GLY A 78 6.92 -10.22 -19.96
N PRO A 79 8.15 -10.53 -20.41
CA PRO A 79 9.33 -10.42 -19.54
C PRO A 79 9.58 -9.00 -18.99
N VAL A 80 9.25 -7.96 -19.75
CA VAL A 80 9.39 -6.56 -19.32
C VAL A 80 8.34 -6.21 -18.28
N LEU A 81 7.09 -6.63 -18.50
CA LEU A 81 6.00 -6.48 -17.52
C LEU A 81 6.34 -7.19 -16.19
N GLY A 82 6.93 -8.38 -16.27
CA GLY A 82 7.43 -9.11 -15.11
C GLY A 82 8.53 -8.35 -14.36
N GLY A 83 9.52 -7.84 -15.08
CA GLY A 83 10.60 -7.01 -14.50
C GLY A 83 10.07 -5.76 -13.79
N MET A 84 9.15 -5.02 -14.42
CA MET A 84 8.53 -3.84 -13.81
C MET A 84 7.75 -4.21 -12.55
N SER A 85 7.01 -5.32 -12.56
CA SER A 85 6.27 -5.81 -11.39
C SER A 85 7.21 -6.12 -10.21
N ILE A 86 8.37 -6.74 -10.46
CA ILE A 86 9.37 -7.03 -9.43
C ILE A 86 9.88 -5.73 -8.79
N VAL A 87 10.16 -4.70 -9.60
CA VAL A 87 10.61 -3.40 -9.09
C VAL A 87 9.54 -2.76 -8.22
N VAL A 88 8.30 -2.68 -8.72
CA VAL A 88 7.17 -2.05 -7.99
C VAL A 88 6.91 -2.77 -6.67
N PHE A 89 6.76 -4.09 -6.69
CA PHE A 89 6.51 -4.88 -5.48
C PHE A 89 7.70 -4.83 -4.50
N GLY A 90 8.93 -4.82 -5.01
CA GLY A 90 10.14 -4.64 -4.19
C GLY A 90 10.18 -3.27 -3.50
N LEU A 91 9.81 -2.20 -4.21
CA LEU A 91 9.72 -0.85 -3.64
C LEU A 91 8.63 -0.78 -2.56
N ILE A 92 7.48 -1.42 -2.76
CA ILE A 92 6.42 -1.49 -1.75
C ILE A 92 6.92 -2.21 -0.48
N ALA A 93 7.61 -3.36 -0.63
CA ALA A 93 8.16 -4.10 0.51
C ALA A 93 9.16 -3.26 1.32
N ILE A 94 10.09 -2.59 0.63
CA ILE A 94 11.08 -1.70 1.28
C ILE A 94 10.43 -0.46 1.89
N ALA A 95 9.37 0.08 1.29
CA ALA A 95 8.60 1.17 1.88
C ALA A 95 7.99 0.75 3.23
N GLY A 96 7.49 -0.48 3.35
CA GLY A 96 7.05 -1.06 4.62
C GLY A 96 8.18 -1.15 5.66
N ALA A 97 9.34 -1.68 5.28
CA ALA A 97 10.51 -1.75 6.17
C ALA A 97 10.99 -0.36 6.61
N ARG A 98 10.93 0.63 5.72
CA ARG A 98 11.27 2.02 6.02
C ARG A 98 10.37 2.61 7.10
N ILE A 99 9.09 2.24 7.16
CA ILE A 99 8.17 2.67 8.22
C ILE A 99 8.68 2.18 9.58
N TRP A 100 9.16 0.94 9.69
CA TRP A 100 9.71 0.43 10.96
C TRP A 100 10.97 1.18 11.39
N VAL A 101 11.87 1.48 10.46
CA VAL A 101 13.11 2.21 10.75
C VAL A 101 12.83 3.66 11.15
N VAL A 102 11.96 4.36 10.43
CA VAL A 102 11.61 5.75 10.71
C VAL A 102 10.91 5.89 12.06
N ASN A 103 10.05 4.94 12.41
CA ASN A 103 9.35 4.92 13.70
C ASN A 103 10.17 4.27 14.84
N GLN A 104 11.45 3.92 14.60
CA GLN A 104 12.34 3.33 15.60
C GLN A 104 11.71 2.11 16.30
N VAL A 105 11.12 1.19 15.52
CA VAL A 105 10.52 -0.04 16.06
C VAL A 105 11.62 -0.90 16.69
N ASP A 106 11.53 -1.14 18.00
CA ASP A 106 12.46 -2.01 18.71
C ASP A 106 12.08 -3.48 18.51
N PHE A 107 12.90 -4.19 17.73
CA PHE A 107 12.77 -5.62 17.50
C PHE A 107 13.45 -6.48 18.57
N SER A 108 14.13 -5.88 19.55
CA SER A 108 14.61 -6.59 20.75
C SER A 108 13.44 -6.94 21.67
N ASP A 109 12.33 -6.18 21.61
CA ASP A 109 11.07 -6.59 22.23
C ASP A 109 10.46 -7.75 21.42
N ASN A 110 10.43 -8.93 22.05
CA ASN A 110 9.81 -10.14 21.51
C ASN A 110 8.38 -9.91 20.99
N ARG A 111 7.63 -8.94 21.52
CA ARG A 111 6.28 -8.63 21.05
C ARG A 111 6.27 -8.08 19.65
N ASN A 112 7.12 -7.09 19.39
CA ASN A 112 7.25 -6.47 18.07
C ASN A 112 7.83 -7.46 17.07
N LEU A 113 8.83 -8.24 17.50
CA LEU A 113 9.43 -9.30 16.70
C LEU A 113 8.41 -10.36 16.30
N LEU A 114 7.61 -10.88 17.25
CA LEU A 114 6.58 -11.88 16.96
C LEU A 114 5.49 -11.34 16.04
N VAL A 115 5.01 -10.12 16.27
CA VAL A 115 4.00 -9.49 15.39
C VAL A 115 4.54 -9.36 13.97
N ALA A 116 5.76 -8.84 13.79
CA ALA A 116 6.34 -8.70 12.46
C ALA A 116 6.61 -10.05 11.78
N ALA A 117 7.18 -11.02 12.49
CA ALA A 117 7.51 -12.33 11.92
C ALA A 117 6.26 -13.09 11.47
N VAL A 118 5.25 -13.19 12.33
CA VAL A 118 4.01 -13.92 12.01
C VAL A 118 3.28 -13.28 10.84
N THR A 119 3.20 -11.95 10.82
CA THR A 119 2.47 -11.23 9.75
C THR A 119 3.18 -11.34 8.40
N LEU A 120 4.51 -11.29 8.40
CA LEU A 120 5.30 -11.49 7.19
C LEU A 120 5.11 -12.89 6.62
N ILE A 121 5.13 -13.93 7.46
CA ILE A 121 4.90 -15.32 7.02
C ILE A 121 3.48 -15.54 6.53
N LEU A 122 2.46 -15.03 7.23
CA LEU A 122 1.06 -15.15 6.78
C LEU A 122 0.84 -14.46 5.42
N GLY A 123 1.46 -13.29 5.22
CA GLY A 123 1.33 -12.51 3.98
C GLY A 123 2.11 -13.12 2.83
N ALA A 124 3.42 -13.31 3.02
CA ALA A 124 4.32 -13.84 1.98
C ALA A 124 4.03 -15.32 1.66
N GLY A 125 3.58 -16.10 2.64
CA GLY A 125 3.16 -17.49 2.45
C GLY A 125 1.79 -17.65 1.77
N ASN A 126 1.13 -16.54 1.41
CA ASN A 126 -0.19 -16.51 0.80
C ASN A 126 -1.23 -17.36 1.55
N PHE A 127 -1.20 -17.30 2.88
CA PHE A 127 -2.09 -18.08 3.72
C PHE A 127 -3.52 -17.61 3.54
N SER A 128 -4.41 -18.49 3.06
CA SER A 128 -5.81 -18.15 2.83
C SER A 128 -6.72 -18.92 3.77
N LEU A 129 -7.67 -18.19 4.37
CA LEU A 129 -8.73 -18.76 5.19
C LEU A 129 -10.04 -18.65 4.43
N GLN A 130 -10.70 -19.78 4.25
CA GLN A 130 -12.00 -19.84 3.61
C GLN A 130 -13.10 -20.11 4.65
N PHE A 131 -13.98 -19.13 4.83
CA PHE A 131 -15.16 -19.23 5.68
C PHE A 131 -16.39 -19.27 4.77
N GLY A 132 -16.72 -20.47 4.29
CA GLY A 132 -17.83 -20.68 3.35
C GLY A 132 -17.60 -19.90 2.04
N VAL A 133 -18.43 -18.89 1.78
CA VAL A 133 -18.37 -18.05 0.57
C VAL A 133 -17.29 -16.95 0.68
N ILE A 134 -16.84 -16.61 1.88
CA ILE A 134 -15.85 -15.56 2.10
C ILE A 134 -14.45 -16.18 2.13
N ARG A 135 -13.56 -15.70 1.26
CA ARG A 135 -12.15 -16.07 1.25
C ARG A 135 -11.31 -14.87 1.64
N LEU A 136 -10.56 -15.03 2.73
CA LEU A 136 -9.50 -14.11 3.14
C LEU A 136 -8.20 -14.61 2.52
N ASP A 137 -7.63 -13.83 1.60
CA ASP A 137 -6.32 -14.12 1.01
C ASP A 137 -5.16 -13.69 1.91
N GLY A 138 -3.93 -14.04 1.52
CA GLY A 138 -2.70 -13.86 2.30
C GLY A 138 -2.55 -12.48 2.96
N ILE A 139 -2.77 -11.41 2.20
CA ILE A 139 -2.67 -10.04 2.72
C ILE A 139 -3.76 -9.75 3.76
N GLY A 140 -4.97 -10.25 3.53
CA GLY A 140 -6.09 -10.11 4.48
C GLY A 140 -5.81 -10.86 5.77
N CYS A 141 -5.43 -12.13 5.69
CA CYS A 141 -5.04 -12.94 6.86
C CYS A 141 -3.87 -12.32 7.64
N ALA A 142 -2.84 -11.82 6.94
CA ALA A 142 -1.71 -11.14 7.57
C ALA A 142 -2.13 -9.89 8.33
N THR A 143 -3.01 -9.06 7.75
CA THR A 143 -3.46 -7.81 8.36
C THR A 143 -4.29 -8.06 9.62
N PHE A 144 -5.27 -8.96 9.56
CA PHE A 144 -6.06 -9.32 10.75
C PHE A 144 -5.21 -10.03 11.80
N GLY A 145 -4.30 -10.91 11.38
CA GLY A 145 -3.34 -11.57 12.27
C GLY A 145 -2.45 -10.57 12.99
N ALA A 146 -1.98 -9.52 12.30
CA ALA A 146 -1.17 -8.44 12.88
C ALA A 146 -1.91 -7.74 14.02
N ILE A 147 -3.14 -7.29 13.73
CA ILE A 147 -3.97 -6.52 14.66
C ILE A 147 -4.31 -7.38 15.88
N LEU A 148 -4.74 -8.62 15.67
CA LEU A 148 -5.11 -9.54 16.73
C LEU A 148 -3.90 -9.87 17.63
N LEU A 149 -2.78 -10.24 17.03
CA LEU A 149 -1.56 -10.61 17.77
C LEU A 149 -1.02 -9.41 18.54
N HIS A 150 -1.00 -8.22 17.94
CA HIS A 150 -0.60 -7.00 18.61
C HIS A 150 -1.53 -6.67 19.79
N ALA A 151 -2.85 -6.77 19.62
CA ALA A 151 -3.82 -6.54 20.69
C ALA A 151 -3.65 -7.52 21.87
N LEU A 152 -3.47 -8.82 21.58
CA LEU A 152 -3.27 -9.86 22.60
C LEU A 152 -1.96 -9.65 23.38
N LEU A 153 -0.87 -9.29 22.70
CA LEU A 153 0.43 -9.07 23.33
C LEU A 153 0.50 -7.74 24.08
N ARG A 154 -0.25 -6.72 23.65
CA ARG A 154 -0.37 -5.42 24.32
C ARG A 154 -1.02 -5.53 25.70
N GLY A 155 -2.02 -6.40 25.85
CA GLY A 155 -2.71 -6.63 27.14
C GLY A 155 -1.82 -7.21 28.25
N ARG A 156 -0.73 -7.89 27.91
CA ARG A 156 0.19 -8.51 28.90
C ARG A 156 1.09 -7.50 29.65
N ARG A 157 1.05 -6.21 29.31
CA ARG A 157 1.81 -5.15 30.01
C ARG A 157 1.13 -4.64 31.29
N GLN A 158 -0.18 -4.85 31.45
CA GLN A 158 -0.91 -4.35 32.64
C GLN A 158 -0.75 -5.22 33.90
N ASN A 159 -0.20 -6.43 33.78
CA ASN A 159 -0.09 -7.37 34.91
C ASN A 159 1.36 -7.55 35.44
N MET A 160 2.30 -6.70 35.02
CA MET A 160 3.71 -6.74 35.49
C MET A 160 4.26 -5.35 35.78
N VAL A 161 3.44 -4.48 36.39
CA VAL A 161 3.90 -3.29 37.10
C VAL A 161 3.29 -3.31 38.49
#